data_AF-A0A7H9VGM6-F1
#
_entry.id   AF-A0A7H9VGM6-F1
#
_cell.length_a   1.000
_cell.length_b   1.000
_cell.length_c   1.000
_cell.angle_alpha   90.00
_cell.angle_beta   90.00
_cell.angle_gamma   90.00
#
_symmetry.space_group_name_H-M   'P 1'
#
loop_
_entity.id
_entity.type
_entity.pdbx_description
1 polymer ?
#
loop_
_entity_poly.entity_id
_entity_poly.type
_entity_poly.pdbx_seq_one_letter_code
_entity_poly.pdbx_strand_id
1 'polypeptide(L)'
;MTDAQSEFLTFLLIATIIFLIPTIIAFLRRHPNRWVIFLLNTFLGATGIVWFGCLIWACKAVHITANPRGTNGGESGLNLTANDVVRVRVENATPLPAPSSRLSSEEMLNRLERLKKLRDDGAIDAEQFERMRDGIVRAG
;
A
#
# COMPACT_ATOMS: atom_id res chain seq x y z
N MET A 1 44.99 10.77 -33.86
CA MET A 1 44.64 11.33 -32.54
C MET A 1 45.93 11.39 -31.74
N THR A 2 46.28 12.53 -31.17
CA THR A 2 47.41 12.65 -30.22
C THR A 2 47.08 11.89 -28.94
N ASP A 3 48.06 11.29 -28.27
CA ASP A 3 47.86 10.45 -27.07
C ASP A 3 47.03 11.15 -25.98
N ALA A 4 47.25 12.46 -25.80
CA ALA A 4 46.47 13.29 -24.87
C ALA A 4 44.97 13.38 -25.22
N GLN A 5 44.59 13.28 -26.50
CA GLN A 5 43.19 13.32 -26.93
C GLN A 5 42.49 12.01 -26.61
N SER A 6 43.17 10.87 -26.77
CA SER A 6 42.63 9.55 -26.36
C SER A 6 42.46 9.43 -24.86
N GLU A 7 43.41 9.95 -24.07
CA GLU A 7 43.28 9.98 -22.61
C GLU A 7 42.07 10.81 -22.18
N PHE A 8 41.91 12.01 -22.74
CA PHE A 8 40.78 12.88 -22.47
C PHE A 8 39.44 12.22 -22.83
N LEU A 9 39.35 11.58 -24.01
CA LEU A 9 38.17 10.83 -24.43
C LEU A 9 37.84 9.67 -23.48
N THR A 10 38.86 8.99 -22.97
CA THR A 10 38.71 7.90 -22.01
C THR A 10 38.14 8.41 -20.68
N PHE A 11 38.66 9.51 -20.15
CA PHE A 11 38.12 10.13 -18.92
C PHE A 11 36.68 10.60 -19.10
N LEU A 12 36.35 11.23 -20.23
CA LEU A 12 35.00 11.71 -20.52
C LEU A 12 34.01 10.53 -20.65
N LEU A 13 34.43 9.43 -21.26
CA LEU A 13 33.63 8.21 -21.33
C LEU A 13 33.34 7.64 -19.93
N ILE A 14 34.36 7.52 -19.08
CA ILE A 14 34.19 7.02 -17.70
C ILE A 14 33.26 7.94 -16.90
N ALA A 15 33.46 9.25 -16.98
CA ALA A 15 32.62 10.24 -16.30
C ALA A 15 31.16 10.15 -16.77
N THR A 16 30.93 9.94 -18.07
CA THR A 16 29.58 9.79 -18.65
C THR A 16 28.88 8.54 -18.10
N ILE A 17 29.60 7.43 -17.99
CA ILE A 17 29.04 6.19 -17.41
C ILE A 17 28.64 6.42 -15.96
N ILE A 18 29.50 7.06 -15.16
CA ILE A 18 29.22 7.39 -13.76
C ILE A 18 27.99 8.32 -13.65
N PHE A 19 27.93 9.32 -14.51
CA PHE A 19 26.81 10.27 -14.56
C PHE A 19 25.46 9.59 -14.81
N LEU A 20 25.44 8.52 -15.60
CA LEU A 20 24.23 7.77 -15.94
C LEU A 20 23.84 6.71 -14.90
N ILE A 21 24.67 6.40 -13.90
CA ILE A 21 24.38 5.42 -12.84
C ILE A 21 22.96 5.56 -12.23
N PRO A 22 22.55 6.73 -11.70
CA PRO A 22 21.22 6.89 -11.11
C PRO A 22 20.08 6.62 -12.09
N THR A 23 20.26 6.98 -13.36
CA THR A 23 19.30 6.65 -14.43
C THR A 23 19.23 5.14 -14.63
N ILE A 24 20.37 4.48 -14.81
CA ILE A 24 20.44 3.03 -15.04
C ILE A 24 19.77 2.26 -13.89
N ILE A 25 20.04 2.64 -12.63
CA ILE A 25 19.45 2.01 -11.45
C ILE A 25 17.92 2.17 -11.46
N ALA A 26 17.40 3.35 -11.80
CA ALA A 26 15.96 3.59 -11.86
C ALA A 26 15.24 2.73 -12.92
N PHE A 27 15.87 2.53 -14.09
CA PHE A 27 15.33 1.67 -15.15
C PHE A 27 15.44 0.18 -14.80
N LEU A 28 16.58 -0.27 -14.26
CA LEU A 28 16.78 -1.66 -13.81
C LEU A 28 15.76 -2.07 -12.74
N ARG A 29 15.45 -1.17 -11.81
CA ARG A 29 14.47 -1.40 -10.75
C ARG A 29 13.02 -1.18 -11.18
N ARG A 30 12.76 -0.82 -12.44
CA ARG A 30 11.43 -0.42 -12.95
C ARG A 30 10.73 0.55 -12.00
N HIS A 31 11.47 1.53 -11.49
CA HIS A 31 10.94 2.51 -10.55
C HIS A 31 9.75 3.26 -11.21
N PRO A 32 8.62 3.49 -10.50
CA PRO A 32 7.45 4.14 -11.08
C PRO A 32 7.80 5.51 -11.68
N ASN A 33 8.71 6.24 -11.03
CA ASN A 33 9.17 7.56 -11.45
C ASN A 33 10.47 7.52 -12.27
N ARG A 34 10.78 6.43 -12.97
CA ARG A 34 12.01 6.28 -13.77
C ARG A 34 12.22 7.42 -14.78
N TRP A 35 11.14 7.89 -15.41
CA TRP A 35 11.20 8.99 -16.36
C TRP A 35 11.53 10.34 -15.70
N VAL A 36 11.05 10.56 -14.47
CA VAL A 36 11.33 11.77 -13.69
C VAL A 36 12.79 11.78 -13.23
N ILE A 37 13.29 10.63 -12.76
CA ILE A 37 14.70 10.46 -12.38
C ILE A 37 15.61 10.71 -13.59
N PHE A 38 15.26 10.17 -14.77
CA PHE A 38 16.00 10.43 -15.99
C PHE A 38 16.06 11.92 -16.34
N LEU A 39 14.91 12.61 -16.34
CA LEU A 39 14.83 14.04 -16.64
C LEU A 39 15.69 14.87 -15.68
N LEU A 40 15.54 14.65 -14.37
CA LEU A 40 16.33 15.37 -13.36
C LEU A 40 17.83 15.13 -13.52
N ASN A 41 18.21 13.88 -13.80
CA ASN A 41 19.61 13.54 -14.02
C ASN A 41 20.17 14.23 -15.27
N THR A 42 19.43 14.29 -16.38
CA THR A 42 19.90 14.91 -17.63
C THR A 42 19.98 16.43 -17.55
N PHE A 43 18.99 17.09 -16.96
CA PHE A 43 18.94 18.57 -16.95
C PHE A 43 19.66 19.19 -15.75
N LEU A 44 19.62 18.54 -14.58
CA LEU A 44 20.13 19.09 -13.32
C LEU A 44 21.20 18.22 -12.65
N GLY A 45 21.51 17.03 -13.16
CA GLY A 45 22.47 16.11 -12.54
C GLY A 45 23.88 16.68 -12.42
N ALA A 46 24.29 17.60 -13.30
CA ALA A 46 25.63 18.20 -13.26
C ALA A 46 25.92 19.00 -11.96
N THR A 47 24.89 19.36 -11.19
CA THR A 47 25.04 20.05 -9.90
C THR A 47 25.63 19.19 -8.78
N GLY A 48 25.81 17.88 -9.00
CA GLY A 48 26.29 16.92 -8.02
C GLY A 48 25.25 16.60 -6.94
N ILE A 49 24.67 17.60 -6.29
CA ILE A 49 23.62 17.44 -5.27
C ILE A 49 22.39 16.75 -5.87
N VAL A 50 21.92 17.21 -7.04
CA VAL A 50 20.78 16.59 -7.71
C VAL A 50 21.12 15.18 -8.19
N TRP A 51 22.36 14.94 -8.61
CA TRP A 51 22.81 13.59 -8.99
C TRP A 51 22.77 12.62 -7.79
N PHE A 52 23.29 13.02 -6.63
CA PHE A 52 23.18 12.23 -5.39
C PHE A 52 21.73 12.06 -4.94
N GLY A 53 20.91 13.11 -5.03
CA GLY A 53 19.48 13.04 -4.75
C GLY A 53 18.76 12.04 -5.65
N CYS A 54 19.06 12.05 -6.96
CA CYS A 54 18.54 11.08 -7.92
C CYS A 54 19.03 9.66 -7.62
N LEU A 55 20.28 9.49 -7.19
CA LEU A 55 20.84 8.20 -6.81
C LEU A 55 20.14 7.62 -5.58
N ILE A 56 19.97 8.42 -4.52
CA ILE A 56 19.24 8.02 -3.31
C ILE A 56 17.79 7.70 -3.68
N TRP A 57 17.16 8.53 -4.51
CA TRP A 57 15.77 8.35 -4.93
C TRP A 57 15.58 7.11 -5.82
N ALA A 58 16.52 6.81 -6.71
CA ALA A 58 16.54 5.59 -7.51
C ALA A 58 16.76 4.34 -6.65
N CYS A 59 17.55 4.45 -5.58
CA CYS A 59 17.82 3.37 -4.64
C CYS A 59 16.69 3.14 -3.63
N LYS A 60 15.92 4.18 -3.27
CA LYS A 60 14.76 4.05 -2.36
C LYS A 60 13.71 3.15 -2.99
N ALA A 61 13.47 2.01 -2.34
CA ALA A 61 12.33 1.17 -2.63
C ALA A 61 11.06 1.89 -2.17
N VAL A 62 10.25 2.39 -3.11
CA VAL A 62 8.84 2.60 -2.83
C VAL A 62 8.25 1.22 -2.60
N HIS A 63 7.74 0.95 -1.39
CA HIS A 63 7.08 -0.31 -1.05
C HIS A 63 5.82 -0.47 -1.91
N ILE A 64 5.97 -1.05 -3.09
CA ILE A 64 4.87 -1.67 -3.81
C ILE A 64 5.05 -3.17 -3.53
N THR A 65 4.24 -3.69 -2.61
CA THR A 65 4.29 -5.09 -2.22
C THR A 65 4.07 -5.96 -3.45
N ALA A 66 5.09 -6.70 -3.86
CA ALA A 66 5.03 -7.68 -4.95
C ALA A 66 4.35 -9.00 -4.54
N ASN A 67 3.54 -8.99 -3.48
CA ASN A 67 2.85 -10.16 -2.98
C ASN A 67 1.43 -10.21 -3.58
N PRO A 68 1.07 -11.21 -4.39
CA PRO A 68 -0.29 -11.38 -4.89
C PRO A 68 -1.32 -11.68 -3.79
N ARG A 69 -0.87 -11.91 -2.55
CA ARG A 69 -1.72 -12.07 -1.34
C ARG A 69 -1.35 -11.11 -0.21
N GLY A 70 -0.52 -10.10 -0.47
CA GLY A 70 -0.21 -9.09 0.54
C GLY A 70 -1.41 -8.18 0.69
N THR A 71 -1.97 -8.10 1.90
CA THR A 71 -3.00 -7.12 2.26
C THR A 71 -2.40 -5.72 2.12
N ASN A 72 -2.50 -5.17 0.92
CA ASN A 72 -2.15 -3.79 0.61
C ASN A 72 -3.32 -2.92 1.10
N GLY A 73 -3.13 -2.22 2.21
CA GLY A 73 -4.01 -1.12 2.65
C GLY A 73 -5.47 -1.45 3.00
N GLY A 74 -5.87 -2.73 3.01
CA GLY A 74 -7.28 -3.13 3.06
C GLY A 74 -7.92 -3.28 4.45
N GLU A 75 -7.15 -3.29 5.53
CA GLU A 75 -7.71 -3.59 6.87
C GLU A 75 -8.59 -2.45 7.41
N SER A 76 -8.37 -1.22 6.95
CA SER A 76 -9.11 -0.04 7.44
C SER A 76 -10.30 0.37 6.55
N GLY A 77 -10.65 -0.41 5.52
CA GLY A 77 -11.88 -0.20 4.73
C GLY A 77 -11.96 1.11 3.94
N LEU A 78 -10.86 1.86 3.86
CA LEU A 78 -10.82 3.21 3.30
C LEU A 78 -9.63 3.31 2.33
N ASN A 79 -9.73 2.62 1.19
CA ASN A 79 -8.80 2.73 0.06
C ASN A 79 -8.94 4.11 -0.63
N LEU A 80 -8.63 5.19 0.09
CA LEU A 80 -8.69 6.58 -0.36
C LEU A 80 -7.32 7.14 -0.75
N THR A 81 -6.23 6.39 -0.60
CA THR A 81 -4.92 6.90 -1.02
C THR A 81 -4.82 6.86 -2.55
N ALA A 82 -4.22 7.91 -3.10
CA ALA A 82 -4.41 8.44 -4.46
C ALA A 82 -4.07 7.51 -5.64
N ASN A 83 -3.78 6.24 -5.41
CA ASN A 83 -3.25 5.34 -6.44
C ASN A 83 -3.87 3.94 -6.46
N ASP A 84 -4.94 3.66 -5.70
CA ASP A 84 -5.59 2.34 -5.72
C ASP A 84 -6.86 2.32 -6.59
N VAL A 85 -6.67 2.45 -7.91
CA VAL A 85 -7.76 2.27 -8.88
C VAL A 85 -7.94 0.78 -9.15
N VAL A 86 -8.57 0.06 -8.22
CA VAL A 86 -9.04 -1.29 -8.52
C VAL A 86 -10.27 -1.18 -9.41
N ARG A 87 -10.15 -1.60 -10.67
CA ARG A 87 -11.32 -1.79 -11.55
C ARG A 87 -12.07 -3.03 -11.07
N VAL A 88 -12.93 -2.84 -10.08
CA VAL A 88 -13.81 -3.90 -9.59
C VAL A 88 -14.81 -4.21 -10.70
N ARG A 89 -14.72 -5.42 -11.27
CA ARG A 89 -15.83 -5.99 -12.03
C ARG A 89 -16.93 -6.24 -11.00
N VAL A 90 -18.00 -5.46 -11.09
CA VAL A 90 -19.24 -5.70 -10.34
C VAL A 90 -19.80 -7.01 -10.86
N GLU A 91 -19.38 -8.11 -10.24
CA GLU A 91 -20.03 -9.40 -10.40
C GLU A 91 -21.36 -9.24 -9.68
N ASN A 92 -22.45 -9.18 -10.46
CA ASN A 92 -23.79 -9.27 -9.90
C ASN A 92 -23.85 -10.62 -9.19
N ALA A 93 -23.67 -10.59 -7.86
CA ALA A 93 -23.73 -11.78 -7.05
C ALA A 93 -25.02 -12.53 -7.41
N THR A 94 -24.89 -13.80 -7.78
CA THR A 94 -26.01 -14.72 -7.85
C THR A 94 -26.82 -14.52 -6.57
N PRO A 95 -28.15 -14.28 -6.63
CA PRO A 95 -28.92 -14.03 -5.42
C PRO A 95 -28.72 -15.18 -4.44
N LEU A 96 -27.90 -14.96 -3.41
CA LEU A 96 -27.81 -15.86 -2.28
C LEU A 96 -29.24 -16.03 -1.74
N PRO A 97 -29.65 -17.24 -1.33
CA PRO A 97 -30.90 -17.39 -0.62
C PRO A 97 -30.89 -16.38 0.53
N ALA A 98 -31.94 -15.55 0.59
CA ALA A 98 -32.00 -14.43 1.52
C ALA A 98 -31.56 -14.93 2.91
N PRO A 99 -30.58 -14.27 3.57
CA PRO A 99 -30.23 -14.63 4.94
C PRO A 99 -31.53 -14.56 5.73
N SER A 100 -31.91 -15.67 6.36
CA SER A 100 -33.07 -15.74 7.22
C SER A 100 -32.93 -14.64 8.27
N SER A 101 -33.66 -13.56 8.08
CA SER A 101 -33.50 -12.29 8.78
C SER A 101 -34.06 -12.31 10.21
N ARG A 102 -34.15 -13.50 10.81
CA ARG A 102 -34.54 -13.72 12.21
C ARG A 102 -33.43 -14.54 12.83
N LEU A 103 -32.78 -14.00 13.86
CA LEU A 103 -31.86 -14.77 14.68
C LEU A 103 -32.62 -15.99 15.22
N SER A 104 -32.06 -17.20 15.05
CA SER A 104 -32.67 -18.36 15.69
C SER A 104 -32.63 -18.18 17.20
N SER A 105 -33.65 -18.69 17.93
CA SER A 105 -33.73 -18.53 19.38
C SER A 105 -32.47 -19.04 20.10
N GLU A 106 -31.80 -20.05 19.55
CA GLU A 106 -30.53 -20.59 20.04
C GLU A 106 -29.35 -19.61 19.89
N GLU A 107 -29.23 -18.96 18.73
CA GLU A 107 -28.19 -17.95 18.49
C GLU A 107 -28.39 -16.70 19.36
N MET A 108 -29.65 -16.30 19.58
CA MET A 108 -29.99 -15.20 20.48
C MET A 108 -29.54 -15.50 21.91
N LEU A 109 -29.81 -16.70 22.43
CA LEU A 109 -29.42 -17.13 23.78
C LEU A 109 -27.89 -17.17 23.93
N ASN A 110 -27.16 -17.70 22.95
CA ASN A 110 -25.69 -17.76 22.99
C ASN A 110 -25.07 -16.35 23.01
N ARG A 111 -25.65 -15.39 22.25
CA ARG A 111 -25.21 -13.99 22.28
C ARG A 111 -25.46 -13.33 23.64
N LEU A 112 -26.61 -13.59 24.26
CA LEU A 112 -26.93 -13.08 25.60
C LEU A 112 -25.97 -13.64 26.67
N GLU A 113 -25.63 -14.92 26.58
CA GLU A 113 -24.66 -15.55 27.49
C GLU A 113 -23.27 -14.93 27.35
N ARG A 114 -22.81 -14.70 26.12
CA ARG A 114 -21.53 -14.01 25.87
C ARG A 114 -21.51 -12.58 26.38
N LEU A 115 -22.59 -11.83 26.18
CA LEU A 115 -22.69 -10.46 26.71
C LEU A 115 -22.65 -10.44 28.24
N LYS A 116 -23.32 -11.41 28.89
CA LYS A 116 -23.27 -11.55 30.34
C LYS A 116 -21.84 -11.82 30.81
N LYS A 117 -21.13 -12.73 30.13
CA LYS A 117 -19.74 -13.04 30.45
C LYS A 117 -18.84 -11.81 30.34
N LEU A 118 -18.97 -11.01 29.28
CA LEU A 118 -18.18 -9.79 29.09
C LEU A 118 -18.41 -8.73 30.18
N ARG A 119 -19.65 -8.63 30.67
CA ARG A 119 -19.98 -7.75 31.79
C ARG A 119 -19.37 -8.27 33.09
N ASP A 120 -19.49 -9.57 33.33
CA ASP A 120 -18.96 -10.22 34.54
C ASP A 120 -17.40 -10.14 34.56
N ASP A 121 -16.76 -10.17 33.38
CA ASP A 121 -15.31 -9.92 33.18
C ASP A 121 -14.91 -8.43 33.30
N GLY A 122 -15.88 -7.51 33.48
CA GLY A 122 -15.64 -6.06 33.61
C GLY A 122 -15.21 -5.37 32.31
N ALA A 123 -15.34 -6.03 31.16
CA ALA A 123 -14.95 -5.48 29.85
C ALA A 123 -15.96 -4.44 29.32
N ILE A 124 -17.20 -4.47 29.83
CA ILE A 124 -18.28 -3.55 29.44
C ILE A 124 -19.03 -3.03 30.66
N ASP A 125 -19.47 -1.78 30.57
CA ASP A 125 -20.27 -1.11 31.61
C ASP A 125 -21.76 -1.54 31.55
N ALA A 126 -22.47 -1.35 32.68
CA ALA A 126 -23.87 -1.73 32.81
C ALA A 126 -24.78 -1.03 31.78
N GLU A 127 -24.54 0.24 31.47
CA GLU A 127 -25.34 0.95 30.45
C GLU A 127 -25.10 0.39 29.04
N GLN A 128 -23.87 -0.01 28.74
CA GLN A 128 -23.52 -0.58 27.44
C GLN A 128 -24.14 -1.98 27.26
N PHE A 129 -24.13 -2.78 28.33
CA PHE A 129 -24.77 -4.08 28.34
C PHE A 129 -26.28 -4.00 28.05
N GLU A 130 -26.99 -3.08 28.72
CA GLU A 130 -28.44 -2.90 28.53
C GLU A 130 -28.78 -2.51 27.09
N ARG A 131 -28.03 -1.55 26.50
CA ARG A 131 -28.25 -1.14 25.09
C ARG A 131 -28.03 -2.30 24.10
N MET A 132 -27.01 -3.14 24.32
CA MET A 132 -26.71 -4.26 23.44
C MET A 132 -27.70 -5.41 23.59
N ARG A 133 -28.15 -5.68 24.82
CA ARG A 133 -29.17 -6.70 25.11
C ARG A 133 -30.49 -6.36 24.40
N ASP A 134 -30.94 -5.12 24.51
CA ASP A 134 -32.20 -4.67 23.93
C ASP A 134 -32.19 -4.72 22.38
N GLY A 135 -31.04 -4.44 21.77
CA GLY A 135 -30.84 -4.60 20.33
C GLY A 135 -30.95 -6.06 19.85
N ILE A 136 -30.48 -7.01 20.65
CA ILE A 136 -30.55 -8.45 20.32
C ILE A 136 -31.98 -8.99 20.48
N VAL A 137 -32.68 -8.62 21.55
CA VAL A 137 -34.06 -9.06 21.79
C VAL A 137 -35.02 -8.52 20.73
N ARG A 138 -34.75 -7.33 20.19
CA ARG A 138 -35.57 -6.73 19.13
C ARG A 138 -35.27 -7.28 17.72
N ALA A 139 -34.14 -7.98 17.55
CA ALA A 139 -33.68 -8.52 16.28
C ALA A 139 -33.96 -10.04 16.10
N GLY A 140 -34.41 -10.72 17.17
CA GLY A 140 -35.02 -12.05 17.09
C GLY A 140 -36.50 -11.95 16.74
#